data_AF-K5BEI5-F1
#
_entry.id   AF-K5BEI5-F1
#
_cell.length_a   1.000
_cell.length_b   1.000
_cell.length_c   1.000
_cell.angle_alpha   90.00
_cell.angle_beta   90.00
_cell.angle_gamma   90.00
#
_symmetry.space_group_name_H-M   'P 1'
#
loop_
_entity.id
_entity.type
_entity.pdbx_description
1 polymer ?
#
loop_
_entity_poly.entity_id
_entity_poly.type
_entity_poly.pdbx_seq_one_letter_code
_entity_poly.pdbx_strand_id
1 'polypeptide(L)'
;MIDTDDQDHDFFDILYQQWSKTTMAEHGYWVVEEDESFPGCFNVIAVHQTEDQRKPLASFLTEEDADFIAGLHGAVPDLIRRLHEAIDEATRKDEANDIAQGQLAEALLENIGLRAEIHELERLLDK
;
A
#
# COMPACT_ATOMS: atom_id res chain seq x y z
N MET A 1 -19.83 5.08 2.81
CA MET A 1 -18.53 5.22 2.13
C MET A 1 -17.66 4.11 2.68
N ILE A 2 -17.93 2.87 2.24
CA ILE A 2 -17.35 1.63 2.79
C ILE A 2 -16.82 0.73 1.65
N ASP A 3 -16.82 1.17 0.38
CA ASP A 3 -16.64 0.22 -0.72
C ASP A 3 -15.26 0.28 -1.41
N THR A 4 -14.53 1.39 -1.37
CA THR A 4 -13.31 1.53 -2.20
C THR A 4 -12.07 0.99 -1.51
N ASP A 5 -11.86 1.30 -0.23
CA ASP A 5 -10.69 0.86 0.53
C ASP A 5 -10.68 -0.67 0.69
N ASP A 6 -11.82 -1.27 1.03
CA ASP A 6 -11.99 -2.73 1.13
C ASP A 6 -11.77 -3.42 -0.22
N GLN A 7 -12.24 -2.83 -1.33
CA GLN A 7 -11.98 -3.35 -2.68
C GLN A 7 -10.49 -3.28 -3.05
N ASP A 8 -9.79 -2.22 -2.65
CA ASP A 8 -8.36 -2.07 -2.90
C ASP A 8 -7.55 -3.09 -2.07
N HIS A 9 -7.90 -3.30 -0.80
CA HIS A 9 -7.31 -4.36 0.03
C HIS A 9 -7.51 -5.75 -0.59
N ASP A 10 -8.74 -6.10 -0.97
CA ASP A 10 -9.04 -7.38 -1.61
C ASP A 10 -8.25 -7.57 -2.91
N PHE A 11 -8.11 -6.52 -3.72
CA PHE A 11 -7.33 -6.56 -4.94
C PHE A 11 -5.84 -6.85 -4.68
N PHE A 12 -5.24 -6.15 -3.72
CA PHE A 12 -3.82 -6.32 -3.40
C PHE A 12 -3.54 -7.66 -2.71
N ASP A 13 -4.47 -8.19 -1.92
CA ASP A 13 -4.40 -9.54 -1.38
C ASP A 13 -4.45 -10.61 -2.48
N ILE A 14 -5.37 -10.46 -3.45
CA ILE A 14 -5.41 -11.35 -4.62
C ILE A 14 -4.09 -11.27 -5.39
N LEU A 15 -3.54 -10.07 -5.60
CA LEU A 15 -2.27 -9.88 -6.29
C LEU A 15 -1.12 -10.57 -5.54
N TYR A 16 -1.04 -10.40 -4.22
CA TYR A 16 -0.04 -11.07 -3.39
C TYR A 16 -0.18 -12.59 -3.47
N GLN A 17 -1.41 -13.10 -3.41
CA GLN A 17 -1.69 -14.53 -3.49
C GLN A 17 -1.32 -15.13 -4.86
N GLN A 18 -1.50 -14.38 -5.95
CA GLN A 18 -1.06 -14.83 -7.27
C GLN A 18 0.46 -14.78 -7.39
N TRP A 19 1.08 -13.72 -6.87
CA TRP A 19 2.53 -13.58 -6.83
C TRP A 19 3.19 -14.72 -6.02
N SER A 20 2.68 -15.07 -4.84
CA SER A 20 3.27 -16.13 -3.99
C SER A 20 3.23 -17.51 -4.65
N LYS A 21 2.27 -17.74 -5.54
CA LYS A 21 2.15 -18.96 -6.37
C LYS A 21 3.10 -18.98 -7.57
N THR A 22 3.75 -17.86 -7.89
CA THR A 22 4.75 -17.84 -8.97
C THR A 22 5.99 -18.63 -8.56
N THR A 23 6.83 -18.98 -9.55
CA THR A 23 7.88 -19.99 -9.35
C THR A 23 8.81 -19.60 -8.20
N MET A 24 8.75 -20.39 -7.13
CA MET A 24 9.56 -20.26 -5.91
C MET A 24 9.47 -18.88 -5.23
N ALA A 25 8.40 -18.11 -5.46
CA ALA A 25 8.21 -16.83 -4.76
C ALA A 25 8.06 -17.00 -3.25
N GLU A 26 7.36 -18.05 -2.80
CA GLU A 26 7.20 -18.38 -1.39
C GLU A 26 8.45 -19.01 -0.75
N HIS A 27 9.29 -19.68 -1.55
CA HIS A 27 10.34 -20.58 -1.06
C HIS A 27 11.73 -20.27 -1.63
N GLY A 28 11.92 -19.09 -2.19
CA GLY A 28 13.11 -18.78 -2.96
C GLY A 28 13.22 -17.31 -3.35
N TYR A 29 14.26 -17.03 -4.11
CA TYR A 29 14.52 -15.73 -4.72
C TYR A 29 14.97 -15.92 -6.16
N TRP A 30 14.89 -14.87 -6.96
CA TRP A 30 15.32 -14.91 -8.35
C TRP A 30 16.69 -14.26 -8.47
N VAL A 31 17.59 -14.91 -9.20
CA VAL A 31 18.94 -14.42 -9.48
C VAL A 31 19.12 -14.22 -10.98
N VAL A 32 20.01 -13.29 -11.31
CA VAL A 32 20.45 -13.02 -12.67
C VAL A 32 21.85 -13.59 -12.84
N GLU A 33 22.04 -14.37 -13.91
CA GLU A 33 23.33 -14.98 -14.24
C GLU A 33 23.60 -14.84 -15.74
N GLU A 34 24.83 -14.53 -16.11
CA GLU A 34 25.25 -14.53 -17.51
C GLU A 34 25.30 -15.96 -18.06
N ASP A 35 24.82 -16.16 -19.28
CA ASP A 35 24.84 -17.45 -19.96
C ASP A 35 26.26 -17.78 -20.47
N GLU A 36 26.87 -18.84 -19.93
CA GLU A 36 28.21 -19.28 -20.33
C GLU A 36 28.29 -19.72 -21.81
N SER A 37 27.17 -20.22 -22.37
CA SER A 37 27.09 -20.67 -23.76
C SER A 37 26.81 -19.52 -24.73
N PHE A 38 26.22 -18.42 -24.23
CA PHE A 38 25.90 -17.22 -25.00
C PHE A 38 26.37 -15.96 -24.26
N PRO A 39 27.68 -15.64 -24.29
CA PRO A 39 28.22 -14.45 -23.64
C PRO A 39 27.49 -13.18 -24.08
N GLY A 40 27.16 -12.31 -23.12
CA GLY A 40 26.34 -11.12 -23.32
C GLY A 40 24.82 -11.35 -23.26
N CYS A 41 24.37 -12.58 -23.01
CA CYS A 41 22.98 -12.88 -22.67
C CYS A 41 22.85 -13.26 -21.20
N PHE A 42 21.75 -12.85 -20.58
CA PHE A 42 21.47 -13.09 -19.17
C PHE A 42 20.23 -13.95 -18.99
N ASN A 43 20.29 -14.78 -17.96
CA ASN A 43 19.24 -15.71 -17.56
C ASN A 43 18.70 -15.31 -16.19
N VAL A 44 17.38 -15.47 -16.01
CA VAL A 44 16.74 -15.35 -14.69
C VAL A 44 16.48 -16.76 -14.17
N ILE A 45 16.98 -17.05 -12.98
CA ILE A 45 16.91 -18.38 -12.36
C ILE A 45 16.27 -18.23 -10.98
N ALA A 46 15.27 -19.06 -10.69
CA ALA A 46 14.74 -19.19 -9.34
C ALA A 46 15.62 -20.14 -8.51
N VAL A 47 15.96 -19.72 -7.29
CA VAL A 47 16.82 -20.47 -6.36
C VAL A 47 16.06 -20.65 -5.05
N HIS A 48 15.98 -21.89 -4.57
CA HIS A 48 15.37 -22.18 -3.27
C HIS A 48 16.28 -21.70 -2.12
N GLN A 49 15.70 -21.20 -1.03
CA GLN A 49 16.48 -20.55 0.05
C GLN A 49 17.36 -21.54 0.82
N THR A 50 16.85 -22.76 1.06
CA THR A 50 17.51 -23.79 1.87
C THR A 50 17.89 -25.07 1.13
N GLU A 51 17.29 -25.34 -0.02
CA GLU A 51 17.50 -26.55 -0.80
C GLU A 51 18.37 -26.21 -2.00
N ASP A 52 19.19 -27.17 -2.48
CA ASP A 52 19.97 -27.01 -3.70
C ASP A 52 19.07 -27.22 -4.94
N GLN A 53 18.03 -26.40 -5.05
CA GLN A 53 17.05 -26.45 -6.13
C GLN A 53 17.12 -25.14 -6.92
N ARG A 54 17.37 -25.28 -8.23
CA ARG A 54 17.46 -24.16 -9.16
C ARG A 54 16.54 -24.42 -10.35
N LYS A 55 15.80 -23.41 -10.77
CA LYS A 55 14.85 -23.52 -11.89
C LYS A 55 15.01 -22.34 -12.85
N PRO A 56 15.41 -22.57 -14.11
CA PRO A 56 15.44 -21.52 -15.12
C PRO A 56 14.04 -20.95 -15.37
N LEU A 57 13.92 -19.62 -15.47
CA LEU A 57 12.67 -18.91 -15.70
C LEU A 57 12.62 -18.22 -17.06
N ALA A 58 13.69 -17.51 -17.38
CA ALA A 58 13.84 -16.78 -18.63
C ALA A 58 15.31 -16.82 -19.06
N SER A 59 15.54 -16.73 -20.37
CA SER A 59 16.86 -16.74 -20.96
C SER A 59 16.94 -15.80 -22.16
N PHE A 60 18.16 -15.53 -22.61
CA PHE A 60 18.44 -14.63 -23.74
C PHE A 60 17.97 -13.18 -23.51
N LEU A 61 18.06 -12.70 -22.27
CA LEU A 61 17.74 -11.31 -21.92
C LEU A 61 19.00 -10.44 -22.01
N THR A 62 18.80 -9.13 -22.09
CA THR A 62 19.85 -8.18 -21.72
C THR A 62 20.02 -8.19 -20.20
N GLU A 63 21.16 -7.69 -19.72
CA GLU A 63 21.41 -7.55 -18.27
C GLU A 63 20.33 -6.69 -17.61
N GLU A 64 19.99 -5.56 -18.23
CA GLU A 64 19.03 -4.60 -17.68
C GLU A 64 17.62 -5.18 -17.56
N ASP A 65 17.18 -5.96 -18.54
CA ASP A 65 15.86 -6.59 -18.51
C ASP A 65 15.82 -7.70 -17.45
N ALA A 66 16.88 -8.51 -17.35
CA ALA A 66 16.98 -9.58 -16.36
C ALA A 66 16.99 -9.02 -14.93
N ASP A 67 17.79 -7.98 -14.68
CA ASP A 67 17.87 -7.29 -13.40
C ASP A 67 16.54 -6.64 -13.01
N PHE A 68 15.87 -5.98 -13.96
CA PHE A 68 14.56 -5.39 -13.71
C PHE A 68 13.54 -6.45 -13.31
N ILE A 69 13.48 -7.59 -14.00
CA ILE A 69 12.55 -8.68 -13.71
C ILE A 69 12.81 -9.29 -12.33
N ALA A 70 14.06 -9.64 -12.02
CA ALA A 70 14.42 -10.24 -10.74
C ALA A 70 14.23 -9.25 -9.58
N GLY A 71 14.63 -8.00 -9.77
CA GLY A 71 14.46 -6.93 -8.80
C GLY A 71 12.98 -6.63 -8.51
N LEU A 72 12.15 -6.53 -9.56
CA LEU A 72 10.72 -6.32 -9.43
C LEU A 72 10.09 -7.48 -8.65
N HIS A 73 10.40 -8.73 -9.02
CA HIS A 73 9.88 -9.90 -8.33
C HIS A 73 10.16 -9.87 -6.81
N GLY A 74 11.39 -9.49 -6.41
CA GLY A 74 11.75 -9.35 -5.00
C GLY A 74 11.06 -8.19 -4.28
N ALA A 75 10.69 -7.13 -5.00
CA ALA A 75 10.08 -5.93 -4.43
C ALA A 75 8.55 -6.01 -4.25
N VAL A 76 7.86 -6.92 -4.95
CA VAL A 76 6.38 -7.03 -4.91
C VAL A 76 5.82 -7.14 -3.48
N PRO A 77 6.33 -7.99 -2.58
CA PRO A 77 5.77 -8.13 -1.23
C PRO A 77 5.81 -6.83 -0.43
N ASP A 78 6.95 -6.13 -0.49
CA ASP A 78 7.14 -4.88 0.22
C ASP A 78 6.29 -3.75 -0.38
N LEU A 79 6.11 -3.74 -1.70
CA LEU A 79 5.23 -2.79 -2.37
C LEU A 79 3.78 -2.97 -1.90
N ILE A 80 3.29 -4.22 -1.88
CA ILE A 80 1.93 -4.54 -1.41
C ILE A 80 1.74 -4.15 0.05
N ARG A 81 2.69 -4.49 0.93
CA ARG A 81 2.64 -4.10 2.34
C ARG A 81 2.53 -2.58 2.52
N ARG A 82 3.35 -1.80 1.79
CA ARG A 82 3.31 -0.34 1.85
C ARG A 82 2.01 0.24 1.32
N LEU A 83 1.39 -0.41 0.34
CA LEU A 83 0.08 0.00 -0.19
C LEU A 83 -1.02 -0.20 0.86
N HIS A 84 -1.07 -1.36 1.53
CA HIS A 84 -2.01 -1.57 2.64
C HIS A 84 -1.83 -0.53 3.75
N GLU A 85 -0.59 -0.28 4.19
CA GLU A 85 -0.30 0.73 5.21
C GLU A 85 -0.77 2.14 4.79
N ALA A 86 -0.65 2.47 3.51
CA ALA A 86 -1.07 3.76 2.98
C ALA A 86 -2.61 3.90 2.91
N ILE A 87 -3.32 2.83 2.55
CA ILE A 87 -4.79 2.80 2.54
C ILE A 87 -5.32 2.94 3.97
N ASP A 88 -4.85 2.09 4.89
CA ASP A 88 -5.24 2.15 6.31
C ASP A 88 -5.02 3.55 6.91
N GLU A 89 -3.90 4.18 6.58
CA GLU A 89 -3.57 5.52 7.05
C GLU A 89 -4.47 6.61 6.45
N ALA A 90 -4.87 6.45 5.18
CA ALA A 90 -5.83 7.35 4.55
C ALA A 90 -7.20 7.25 5.22
N THR A 91 -7.70 6.04 5.44
CA THR A 91 -8.98 5.79 6.12
C THR A 91 -8.97 6.38 7.53
N ARG A 92 -7.91 6.15 8.31
CA ARG A 92 -7.76 6.75 9.66
C ARG A 92 -7.80 8.26 9.65
N LYS A 93 -7.19 8.90 8.65
CA LYS A 93 -7.16 10.36 8.53
C LYS A 93 -8.53 10.92 8.19
N ASP A 94 -9.27 10.25 7.31
CA ASP A 94 -10.64 10.65 6.97
C ASP A 94 -11.56 10.52 8.19
N GLU A 95 -11.50 9.41 8.93
CA GLU A 95 -12.27 9.24 10.17
C GLU A 95 -11.94 10.32 11.22
N ALA A 96 -10.65 10.62 11.40
CA ALA A 96 -10.22 11.66 12.34
C ALA A 96 -10.70 13.06 11.92
N ASN A 97 -10.71 13.33 10.62
CA ASN A 97 -11.22 14.58 10.07
C ASN A 97 -12.74 14.70 10.24
N ASP A 98 -13.49 13.62 10.00
CA ASP A 98 -14.95 13.60 10.22
C ASP A 98 -15.31 13.88 11.69
N ILE A 99 -14.58 13.29 12.64
CA ILE A 99 -14.74 13.56 14.07
C ILE A 99 -14.43 15.03 14.38
N ALA A 100 -13.31 15.55 13.87
CA ALA A 100 -12.91 16.93 14.10
C ALA A 100 -13.93 17.92 13.53
N GLN A 101 -14.47 17.65 12.35
CA GLN A 101 -15.52 18.46 11.74
C GLN A 101 -16.83 18.42 12.54
N GLY A 102 -17.21 17.25 13.06
CA GLY A 102 -18.37 17.12 13.94
C GLY A 102 -18.24 17.95 15.22
N GLN A 103 -17.10 17.84 15.90
CA GLN A 103 -16.80 18.62 17.11
C GLN A 103 -16.78 20.13 16.82
N LEU A 104 -16.20 20.53 15.69
CA LEU A 104 -16.18 21.93 15.26
C LEU A 104 -17.59 22.46 15.02
N ALA A 105 -18.45 21.69 14.35
CA ALA A 105 -19.83 22.08 14.09
C ALA A 105 -20.63 22.26 15.40
N GLU A 106 -20.46 21.34 16.36
CA GLU A 106 -21.09 21.44 17.68
C GLU A 106 -20.64 22.70 18.44
N ALA A 107 -19.33 22.93 18.50
CA ALA A 107 -18.76 24.11 19.16
C ALA A 107 -19.24 25.43 18.51
N LEU A 108 -19.40 25.47 17.19
CA LEU A 108 -19.94 26.63 16.48
C LEU A 108 -21.41 26.88 16.84
N LEU A 109 -22.24 25.84 16.92
CA LEU A 109 -23.65 25.96 17.32
C LEU A 109 -23.77 26.45 18.77
N GLU A 110 -22.98 25.89 19.68
CA GLU A 110 -22.93 26.34 21.08
C GLU A 110 -22.50 27.81 21.17
N ASN A 111 -21.47 28.21 20.42
CA ASN A 111 -21.00 29.60 20.42
C ASN A 111 -22.09 30.57 19.93
N ILE A 112 -22.82 30.19 18.88
CA ILE A 112 -23.95 30.99 18.37
C ILE A 112 -25.04 31.12 19.44
N GLY A 113 -25.41 30.01 20.11
CA GLY A 113 -26.40 30.00 21.17
C GLY A 113 -26.01 30.91 22.34
N LEU A 114 -24.78 30.77 22.83
CA LEU A 114 -24.24 31.58 23.93
C LEU A 114 -24.21 33.07 23.59
N ARG A 115 -23.80 33.44 22.38
CA ARG A 115 -23.82 34.84 21.92
C ARG A 115 -25.24 35.42 21.90
N ALA A 116 -26.22 34.64 21.45
CA ALA A 116 -27.62 35.07 21.44
C ALA A 116 -28.15 35.31 22.86
N GLU A 117 -27.80 34.43 23.82
CA GLU A 117 -28.18 34.58 25.22
C GLU A 117 -27.51 35.82 25.86
N ILE A 118 -26.21 36.03 25.61
CA ILE A 118 -25.49 37.22 26.07
C ILE A 118 -26.17 38.50 25.56
N HIS A 119 -26.49 38.58 24.26
CA HIS A 119 -27.15 39.76 23.70
C HIS A 119 -28.53 40.02 24.33
N GLU A 120 -29.31 38.97 24.63
CA GLU A 120 -30.61 39.14 25.30
C GLU A 120 -30.44 39.60 26.75
N LEU A 121 -29.45 39.07 27.47
CA LEU A 121 -29.13 39.51 28.83
C LEU A 121 -28.65 40.96 28.87
N GLU A 122 -27.79 41.38 27.93
CA GLU A 122 -27.34 42.77 27.79
C GLU A 122 -28.54 43.71 27.56
N ARG A 123 -29.47 43.33 26.69
CA ARG A 123 -30.70 44.10 26.42
C ARG A 123 -31.60 44.26 27.65
N LEU A 124 -31.66 43.25 28.52
CA LEU A 124 -32.44 43.30 29.76
C LEU A 124 -31.79 44.17 30.84
N LEU A 125 -30.46 44.27 30.85
CA LEU A 125 -29.69 45.11 31.77
C LEU A 125 -29.75 46.60 31.42
N ASP A 126 -29.89 46.95 30.13
CA ASP A 126 -30.00 48.33 29.65
C ASP A 126 -31.41 48.94 29.81
N LYS A 127 -32.37 48.21 30.42
CA LYS A 127 -33.73 48.69 30.73
C LYS A 127 -33.91 49.05 32.20
#